data_AF-W1XW36-F1
#
_entry.id   AF-W1XW36-F1
#
_cell.length_a   1.000
_cell.length_b   1.000
_cell.length_c   1.000
_cell.angle_alpha   90.00
_cell.angle_beta   90.00
_cell.angle_gamma   90.00
#
_symmetry.space_group_name_H-M   'P 1'
#
loop_
_entity.id
_entity.type
_entity.pdbx_description
1 polymer ?
#
loop_
_entity_poly.entity_id
_entity_poly.type
_entity_poly.pdbx_seq_one_letter_code
_entity_poly.pdbx_strand_id
1 'polypeptide(L)'
;MILSGKEILKNIGKDILIEPFDENRINPNSYNLSLFNELLVYENNVLDMKTPNPTKKIVIPEEGLLLEPGKLYLGRTNEFTKTEKFVPMLE
;
A
#
# COMPACT_ATOMS: atom_id res chain seq x y z
N MET A 1 -21.01 -4.79 2.47
CA MET A 1 -20.76 -4.86 3.93
C MET A 1 -19.27 -5.02 4.12
N ILE A 2 -18.65 -4.27 5.03
CA ILE A 2 -17.20 -4.33 5.30
C ILE A 2 -16.93 -5.48 6.28
N LEU A 3 -15.84 -6.22 6.09
CA LEU A 3 -15.45 -7.28 7.01
C LEU A 3 -15.01 -6.69 8.36
N SER A 4 -15.46 -7.29 9.45
CA SER A 4 -14.86 -7.02 10.76
C SER A 4 -13.46 -7.64 10.84
N GLY A 5 -12.61 -7.17 11.77
CA GLY A 5 -11.30 -7.76 12.03
C GLY A 5 -11.36 -9.26 12.34
N LYS A 6 -12.41 -9.70 13.04
CA LYS A 6 -12.66 -11.14 13.30
C LYS A 6 -12.94 -11.92 12.02
N GLU A 7 -13.71 -11.35 11.09
CA GLU A 7 -13.96 -11.97 9.80
C GLU A 7 -12.73 -11.91 8.90
N ILE A 8 -11.93 -10.84 8.93
CA ILE A 8 -10.63 -10.80 8.24
C ILE A 8 -9.78 -11.97 8.71
N LEU A 9 -9.54 -12.08 10.03
CA LEU A 9 -8.72 -13.14 10.63
C LEU A 9 -9.21 -14.55 10.24
N LYS A 10 -10.53 -14.78 10.26
CA LYS A 10 -11.14 -16.07 9.89
C LYS A 10 -10.90 -16.47 8.42
N ASN A 11 -10.71 -15.49 7.53
CA ASN A 11 -10.52 -15.69 6.10
C ASN A 11 -9.03 -15.66 5.68
N ILE A 12 -8.11 -15.32 6.58
CA ILE A 12 -6.65 -15.42 6.33
C ILE A 12 -6.28 -16.88 6.01
N GLY A 13 -5.49 -17.07 4.96
CA GLY A 13 -5.06 -18.38 4.46
C GLY A 13 -6.12 -19.15 3.68
N LYS A 14 -7.31 -18.56 3.46
CA LYS A 14 -8.39 -19.12 2.64
C LYS A 14 -8.71 -18.18 1.49
N ASP A 15 -9.56 -17.19 1.76
CA ASP A 15 -10.05 -16.22 0.78
C ASP A 15 -9.20 -14.94 0.77
N ILE A 16 -8.35 -14.74 1.80
CA ILE A 16 -7.44 -13.60 1.97
C ILE A 16 -6.03 -14.11 2.24
N LEU A 17 -5.05 -13.58 1.51
CA LEU A 17 -3.61 -13.79 1.73
C LEU A 17 -2.95 -12.43 1.95
N ILE A 18 -2.16 -12.32 3.01
CA ILE A 18 -1.31 -11.17 3.31
C ILE A 18 0.05 -11.73 3.70
N GLU A 19 1.13 -11.29 3.05
CA GLU A 19 2.47 -11.80 3.30
C GLU A 19 3.50 -10.65 3.33
N PRO A 20 4.16 -10.39 4.47
CA PRO A 20 3.99 -11.05 5.77
C PRO A 20 2.69 -10.66 6.49
N PHE A 21 2.10 -11.59 7.23
CA PHE A 21 0.95 -11.33 8.11
C PHE A 21 1.37 -11.25 9.58
N ASP A 22 0.87 -10.23 10.26
CA ASP A 22 0.99 -9.99 11.70
C ASP A 22 -0.40 -9.68 12.29
N GLU A 23 -0.89 -10.56 13.16
CA GLU A 23 -2.21 -10.45 13.77
C GLU A 23 -2.39 -9.15 14.59
N ASN A 24 -1.31 -8.59 15.14
CA ASN A 24 -1.35 -7.35 15.93
C ASN A 24 -1.75 -6.12 15.09
N ARG A 25 -1.73 -6.23 13.76
CA ARG A 25 -2.10 -5.16 12.82
C ARG A 25 -3.57 -5.21 12.40
N ILE A 26 -4.35 -6.16 12.92
CA ILE A 26 -5.79 -6.22 12.70
C ILE A 26 -6.49 -5.13 13.52
N ASN A 27 -7.28 -4.32 12.82
CA ASN A 27 -8.19 -3.34 13.40
C ASN A 27 -9.62 -3.89 13.45
N PRO A 28 -10.59 -3.20 14.07
CA PRO A 28 -11.98 -3.65 14.12
C PRO A 28 -12.63 -3.96 12.77
N ASN A 29 -12.15 -3.38 11.67
CA ASN A 29 -12.67 -3.58 10.30
C ASN A 29 -11.62 -3.39 9.19
N SER A 30 -10.33 -3.45 9.52
CA SER A 30 -9.24 -3.26 8.55
C SER A 30 -7.96 -3.97 9.00
N TYR A 31 -6.92 -3.90 8.19
CA TYR A 31 -5.58 -4.42 8.48
C TYR A 31 -4.54 -3.36 8.12
N ASN A 32 -3.65 -3.01 9.05
CA ASN A 32 -2.60 -2.02 8.78
C ASN A 32 -1.48 -2.62 7.92
N LEU A 33 -1.20 -1.98 6.79
CA LEU A 33 -0.04 -2.28 5.94
C LEU A 33 1.11 -1.34 6.29
N SER A 34 2.32 -1.71 5.86
CA SER A 34 3.52 -0.91 6.11
C SER A 34 4.16 -0.44 4.81
N LEU A 35 4.67 0.78 4.83
CA LEU A 35 5.30 1.42 3.68
C LEU A 35 6.66 0.76 3.39
N PHE A 36 6.89 0.39 2.12
CA PHE A 36 8.20 -0.04 1.64
C PHE A 36 9.16 1.15 1.61
N ASN A 37 10.45 0.93 1.84
CA ASN A 37 11.45 2.00 2.00
C ASN A 37 11.84 2.73 0.70
N GLU A 38 11.18 2.44 -0.42
CA GLU A 38 11.41 3.12 -1.70
C GLU A 38 10.12 3.76 -2.20
N LEU A 39 10.27 4.96 -2.76
CA LEU A 39 9.23 5.69 -3.47
C LEU A 39 9.68 5.93 -4.91
N LEU A 40 8.71 6.06 -5.81
CA LEU A 40 8.93 6.68 -7.11
C LEU A 40 8.32 8.07 -7.15
N VAL A 41 8.94 8.98 -7.89
CA VAL A 41 8.46 10.34 -8.09
C VAL A 41 8.53 10.67 -9.56
N TYR A 42 7.45 11.24 -10.11
CA TYR A 42 7.44 11.71 -11.49
C TYR A 42 8.41 12.86 -11.70
N GLU A 43 9.14 12.84 -12.81
CA GLU A 43 10.07 13.92 -13.16
C GLU A 43 9.36 15.14 -13.76
N ASN A 44 8.17 14.93 -14.33
CA ASN A 44 7.35 15.95 -14.95
C ASN A 44 6.22 16.40 -14.03
N ASN A 45 5.86 17.70 -14.10
CA ASN A 45 4.72 18.25 -13.37
C ASN A 45 3.37 17.93 -14.04
N VAL A 46 3.35 17.80 -15.36
CA VAL A 46 2.16 17.46 -16.15
C VAL A 46 2.24 15.98 -16.51
N LEU A 47 1.19 15.23 -16.17
CA LEU A 47 1.08 13.81 -16.48
C LEU A 47 0.09 13.61 -17.62
N ASP A 48 0.59 13.13 -18.76
CA ASP A 48 -0.24 12.76 -19.91
C ASP A 48 -0.29 11.24 -20.02
N MET A 49 -1.48 10.65 -19.92
CA MET A 49 -1.67 9.21 -20.02
C MET A 49 -1.34 8.65 -21.41
N LYS A 50 -1.23 9.50 -22.45
CA LYS A 50 -0.87 9.10 -23.81
C LYS A 50 0.64 8.97 -24.03
N THR A 51 1.47 9.47 -23.11
CA THR A 51 2.92 9.44 -23.24
C THR A 51 3.57 8.80 -22.00
N PRO A 52 4.80 8.27 -22.11
CA PRO A 52 5.51 7.78 -20.94
C PRO A 52 5.73 8.90 -19.92
N ASN A 53 5.38 8.66 -18.67
CA ASN A 53 5.63 9.57 -17.55
C ASN A 53 6.84 9.06 -16.76
N PRO A 54 8.07 9.57 -17.01
CA PRO A 54 9.28 9.08 -16.37
C PRO A 54 9.26 9.31 -14.86
N THR A 55 9.87 8.38 -14.13
CA THR A 55 9.97 8.44 -12.67
C THR A 55 11.40 8.20 -12.21
N LYS A 56 11.75 8.81 -11.08
CA LYS A 56 12.98 8.53 -10.35
C LYS A 56 12.68 7.82 -9.03
N LYS A 57 13.57 6.92 -8.63
CA LYS A 57 13.51 6.24 -7.34
C LYS A 57 14.11 7.11 -6.24
N ILE A 58 13.48 7.12 -5.07
CA ILE A 58 13.98 7.73 -3.83
C ILE A 58 13.92 6.66 -2.74
N VAL A 59 14.99 6.55 -1.95
CA VAL A 59 15.01 5.71 -0.74
C VAL A 59 14.64 6.61 0.44
N ILE A 60 13.71 6.16 1.29
CA ILE A 60 13.34 6.83 2.54
C ILE A 60 14.48 6.63 3.54
N PRO A 61 15.15 7.71 4.00
CA PRO A 61 16.21 7.60 5.01
C PRO A 61 15.68 7.14 6.37
N GLU A 62 16.56 6.65 7.25
CA GLU A 62 16.17 6.24 8.61
C GLU A 62 15.64 7.42 9.45
N GLU A 63 16.14 8.62 9.21
CA GLU A 63 15.67 9.87 9.82
C GLU A 63 14.30 10.35 9.28
N GLY A 64 13.77 9.67 8.25
CA GLY A 64 12.52 10.01 7.58
C GLY A 64 12.69 10.87 6.33
N LEU A 65 11.59 11.07 5.61
CA LEU A 65 11.54 11.85 4.37
C LEU A 65 10.50 12.97 4.50
N LEU A 66 10.93 14.21 4.30
CA LEU A 66 10.01 15.35 4.23
C LEU A 66 9.33 15.38 2.86
N LEU A 67 8.00 15.27 2.86
CA LEU A 67 7.21 15.36 1.63
C LEU A 67 6.95 16.82 1.26
N GLU A 68 7.11 17.11 -0.03
CA GLU A 68 6.89 18.44 -0.60
C GLU A 68 5.45 18.61 -1.13
N PRO A 69 4.78 19.74 -0.87
CA PRO A 69 3.45 20.04 -1.43
C PRO A 69 3.44 20.00 -2.96
N GLY A 70 2.35 19.50 -3.55
CA GLY A 70 2.16 19.46 -5.01
C GLY A 70 2.97 18.37 -5.73
N LYS A 71 3.68 17.51 -4.99
CA LYS A 71 4.49 16.43 -5.56
C LYS A 71 3.82 15.08 -5.32
N LEU A 72 3.77 14.27 -6.37
CA LEU A 72 3.17 12.93 -6.34
C LEU A 72 4.24 11.86 -6.09
N TYR A 73 4.05 11.10 -5.02
CA TYR A 73 4.91 10.00 -4.61
C TYR A 73 4.15 8.67 -4.80
N LEU A 74 4.76 7.73 -5.50
CA LEU A 74 4.24 6.38 -5.66
C LEU A 74 4.95 5.48 -4.64
N GLY A 75 4.20 5.07 -3.63
CA GLY A 75 4.64 4.08 -2.65
C GLY A 75 4.13 2.69 -2.99
N ARG A 76 4.78 1.68 -2.40
CA ARG A 76 4.25 0.31 -2.33
C ARG A 76 4.30 -0.18 -0.90
N THR A 77 3.53 -1.21 -0.60
CA THR A 77 3.54 -1.86 0.71
C THR A 77 4.66 -2.89 0.82
N ASN A 78 5.07 -3.21 2.03
CA ASN A 78 5.94 -4.36 2.30
C ASN A 78 5.18 -5.67 2.09
N GLU A 79 3.88 -5.66 2.35
CA GLU A 79 3.01 -6.82 2.26
C GLU A 79 2.54 -7.04 0.82
N PHE A 80 2.57 -8.31 0.40
CA PHE A 80 1.80 -8.81 -0.73
C PHE A 80 0.38 -9.16 -0.26
N THR A 81 -0.64 -8.70 -1.00
CA THR A 81 -2.05 -8.97 -0.67
C THR A 81 -2.78 -9.61 -1.85
N LYS A 82 -3.55 -10.66 -1.59
CA LYS A 82 -4.44 -11.30 -2.57
C LYS A 82 -5.77 -11.66 -1.91
N THR A 83 -6.86 -11.46 -2.64
CA THR A 83 -8.20 -11.92 -2.25
C THR A 83 -8.88 -12.63 -3.41
N GLU A 84 -9.66 -13.66 -3.13
CA GLU A 84 -10.42 -14.39 -4.17
C GLU A 84 -11.93 -14.11 -4.11
N LYS A 85 -12.41 -13.72 -2.93
CA LYS A 85 -13.85 -13.51 -2.65
C LYS A 85 -14.23 -12.07 -2.31
N PHE A 86 -13.25 -11.26 -1.94
CA PHE A 86 -13.46 -9.90 -1.43
C PHE A 86 -12.80 -8.89 -2.36
N VAL A 87 -13.35 -7.69 -2.40
CA VAL A 87 -12.71 -6.55 -3.06
C VAL A 87 -11.87 -5.82 -2.01
N PRO A 88 -10.54 -5.77 -2.15
CA PRO A 88 -9.69 -5.03 -1.24
C PRO A 88 -9.83 -3.53 -1.52
N MET A 89 -9.78 -2.73 -0.45
CA MET A 89 -9.69 -1.28 -0.52
C MET A 89 -8.43 -0.86 0.22
N LEU A 90 -7.54 -0.17 -0.49
CA LEU A 90 -6.31 0.40 0.04
C LEU A 90 -6.54 1.90 0.19
N GLU A 91 -6.48 2.39 1.42
CA GLU A 91 -6.60 3.81 1.78
C GLU A 91 -5.26 4.34 2.30
#